data_AF-A0A8H5TWF3-F1
#
_entry.id   AF-A0A8H5TWF3-F1
#
_cell.length_a   1.000
_cell.length_b   1.000
_cell.length_c   1.000
_cell.angle_alpha   90.00
_cell.angle_beta   90.00
_cell.angle_gamma   90.00
#
_symmetry.space_group_name_H-M   'P 1'
#
loop_
_entity.id
_entity.type
_entity.pdbx_description
1 polymer ?
#
loop_
_entity_poly.entity_id
_entity_poly.type
_entity_poly.pdbx_seq_one_letter_code
_entity_poly.pdbx_strand_id
1 'polypeptide(L)'
;MSTAPDNSVPTRRPAEFFDKFPNEILKLFAETMVESSNSRSLANFVLAYKPGKQLLEEVLYTKDIRRGTFDGFTVVMTHSDQDAARALSKYPVNLIRLHVNKQLTRGLPVGVATYTMLHGAAARGMHATIWKLHRLGAQYLNTPNFRPMMGQAFQVLLQACKDRSVISSEFTSLLHRLKWKPGFAVFIQNDITTFNLLTRLWNASEVGTWEYRPTVNVSGPSMFPMTLHHLAVFGDNSAAAEITSLKWSQYARVRYPHNVEASAGETKCSVLHLALKANNRPVLEYLIERCIGFQAHFVDNQGNNPLHTLLKLGMQVDSQPARAEWKKLQKVFFKASAHLRWNPIMPQTQYPFQTPLHMAMANIQDEGWAASKFMCQWIVDFVLEGEDHLKKVFGLPPGSIVLNHPDAEGYTPLSRLCKAAHDREEQPSAGVFNLIHRFMREGTVINLDTNRLFTPRVYAHSSAYLVKRNNIRRKHLALTIFCGGGRSHHAEVTGNYPNLPPTDLSNIVHTHVLRPNHPMTLPAPFSSPLLPPDQAHADHEKAIWIMDLHTRAHMAIIAPYMVAAQASASSTGQNEAQA
;
A
#
# COMPACT_ATOMS: atom_id res chain seq x y z
N MET A 1 -92.66 2.57 -51.16
CA MET A 1 -92.20 2.07 -49.84
C MET A 1 -92.19 0.56 -49.93
N SER A 2 -91.10 -0.08 -50.38
CA SER A 2 -89.85 -0.37 -49.67
C SER A 2 -90.04 -1.23 -48.43
N THR A 3 -89.64 -2.50 -48.53
CA THR A 3 -88.57 -3.09 -47.69
C THR A 3 -88.05 -4.36 -48.40
N ALA A 4 -86.76 -4.32 -48.76
CA ALA A 4 -85.98 -5.42 -49.31
C ALA A 4 -85.16 -6.07 -48.16
N PRO A 5 -84.63 -7.30 -48.33
CA PRO A 5 -84.19 -8.16 -47.24
C PRO A 5 -82.77 -7.84 -46.76
N ASP A 6 -82.55 -8.05 -45.46
CA ASP A 6 -81.29 -7.87 -44.76
C ASP A 6 -80.41 -9.12 -44.93
N ASN A 7 -79.28 -8.97 -45.64
CA ASN A 7 -78.22 -9.97 -45.79
C ASN A 7 -76.91 -9.34 -45.32
N SER A 8 -76.66 -9.31 -44.02
CA SER A 8 -75.39 -8.89 -43.43
C SER A 8 -74.55 -10.11 -43.01
N VAL A 9 -73.62 -10.50 -43.89
CA VAL A 9 -72.48 -11.36 -43.53
C VAL A 9 -71.48 -10.50 -42.75
N PRO A 10 -70.97 -10.94 -41.58
CA PRO A 10 -70.02 -10.16 -40.82
C PRO A 10 -68.64 -10.19 -41.49
N THR A 11 -68.25 -9.07 -42.08
CA THR A 11 -66.88 -8.81 -42.52
C THR A 11 -65.96 -8.63 -41.31
N ARG A 12 -65.43 -9.74 -40.78
CA ARG A 12 -64.25 -9.70 -39.91
C ARG A 12 -63.11 -9.04 -40.69
N ARG A 13 -62.69 -7.86 -40.24
CA ARG A 13 -61.59 -7.08 -40.83
C ARG A 13 -60.30 -7.92 -40.87
N PRO A 14 -59.71 -8.20 -42.05
CA PRO A 14 -58.45 -8.94 -42.17
C PRO A 14 -57.22 -8.18 -41.64
N ALA A 15 -57.34 -6.87 -41.39
CA ALA A 15 -56.21 -6.00 -41.11
C ALA A 15 -55.42 -6.36 -39.83
N GLU A 16 -56.09 -6.82 -38.77
CA GLU A 16 -55.41 -7.19 -37.51
C GLU A 16 -54.64 -8.51 -37.60
N PHE A 17 -54.99 -9.37 -38.57
CA PHE A 17 -54.32 -10.65 -38.81
C PHE A 17 -53.04 -10.46 -39.63
N PHE A 18 -53.02 -9.50 -40.56
CA PHE A 18 -51.89 -9.20 -41.43
C PHE A 18 -50.77 -8.37 -40.77
N ASP A 19 -51.02 -7.66 -39.68
CA ASP A 19 -49.98 -6.91 -38.97
C ASP A 19 -49.13 -7.79 -38.02
N LYS A 20 -49.67 -8.93 -37.56
CA LYS A 20 -48.97 -9.89 -36.68
C LYS A 20 -48.19 -10.95 -37.45
N PHE A 21 -48.69 -11.34 -38.62
CA PHE A 21 -48.12 -12.39 -39.47
C PHE A 21 -46.65 -12.17 -39.88
N PRO A 22 -46.22 -10.94 -40.28
CA PRO A 22 -44.84 -10.67 -40.66
C PRO A 22 -43.88 -10.82 -39.49
N ASN A 23 -44.30 -10.43 -38.28
CA ASN A 23 -43.49 -10.54 -37.07
C ASN A 23 -43.33 -11.98 -36.60
N GLU A 24 -44.36 -12.83 -36.70
CA GLU A 24 -44.23 -14.24 -36.40
C GLU A 24 -43.37 -14.98 -37.44
N ILE A 25 -43.51 -14.68 -38.73
CA ILE A 25 -42.63 -15.24 -39.77
C ILE A 25 -41.20 -14.78 -39.56
N LEU A 26 -40.97 -13.49 -39.30
CA LEU A 26 -39.63 -12.96 -38.99
C LEU A 26 -39.05 -13.61 -37.75
N LYS A 27 -39.86 -13.86 -36.72
CA LYS A 27 -39.43 -14.56 -35.50
C LYS A 27 -39.06 -16.01 -35.80
N LEU A 28 -39.89 -16.75 -36.53
CA LEU A 28 -39.64 -18.14 -36.91
C LEU A 28 -38.39 -18.27 -37.81
N PHE A 29 -38.25 -17.35 -38.78
CA PHE A 29 -37.12 -17.28 -39.70
C PHE A 29 -35.83 -16.90 -38.98
N ALA A 30 -35.93 -16.00 -38.00
CA ALA A 30 -34.80 -15.60 -37.17
C ALA A 30 -34.41 -16.72 -36.18
N GLU A 31 -35.37 -17.46 -35.61
CA GLU A 31 -35.15 -18.63 -34.76
C GLU A 31 -34.49 -19.79 -35.52
N THR A 32 -34.90 -20.07 -36.76
CA THR A 32 -34.21 -21.05 -37.63
C THR A 32 -32.82 -20.57 -38.06
N MET A 33 -32.65 -19.27 -38.31
CA MET A 33 -31.34 -18.67 -38.58
C MET A 33 -30.40 -18.66 -37.36
N VAL A 34 -30.90 -18.76 -36.14
CA VAL A 34 -30.07 -18.86 -34.92
C VAL A 34 -29.23 -20.14 -34.96
N GLU A 35 -29.76 -21.22 -35.53
CA GLU A 35 -29.09 -22.52 -35.68
C GLU A 35 -28.15 -22.54 -36.90
N SER A 36 -28.50 -21.88 -38.01
CA SER A 36 -27.67 -21.83 -39.22
C SER A 36 -26.61 -20.72 -39.16
N SER A 37 -25.42 -21.08 -38.68
CA SER A 37 -24.05 -20.51 -38.84
C SER A 37 -23.71 -19.06 -39.30
N ASN A 38 -24.50 -18.22 -40.00
CA ASN A 38 -23.96 -16.95 -40.58
C ASN A 38 -24.48 -15.64 -39.95
N SER A 39 -23.87 -15.20 -38.83
CA SER A 39 -24.23 -13.96 -38.10
C SER A 39 -24.11 -12.68 -38.94
N ARG A 40 -23.22 -12.68 -39.94
CA ARG A 40 -22.92 -11.52 -40.79
C ARG A 40 -24.04 -11.23 -41.79
N SER A 41 -24.62 -12.29 -42.37
CA SER A 41 -25.76 -12.18 -43.29
C SER A 41 -27.01 -11.67 -42.57
N LEU A 42 -27.24 -12.14 -41.33
CA LEU A 42 -28.35 -11.66 -40.52
C LEU A 42 -28.15 -10.18 -40.13
N ALA A 43 -26.93 -9.76 -39.76
CA ALA A 43 -26.61 -8.35 -39.50
C ALA A 43 -26.84 -7.45 -40.74
N ASN A 44 -26.43 -7.89 -41.92
CA ASN A 44 -26.69 -7.16 -43.17
C ASN A 44 -28.19 -7.07 -43.49
N PHE A 45 -28.94 -8.13 -43.22
CA PHE A 45 -30.40 -8.14 -43.37
C PHE A 45 -31.09 -7.16 -42.41
N VAL A 46 -30.65 -7.09 -41.14
CA VAL A 46 -31.13 -6.11 -40.15
C VAL A 46 -30.87 -4.68 -40.59
N LEU A 47 -29.73 -4.41 -41.22
CA LEU A 47 -29.41 -3.08 -41.76
C LEU A 47 -30.33 -2.69 -42.92
N ALA A 48 -30.72 -3.66 -43.76
CA ALA A 48 -31.56 -3.44 -44.93
C ALA A 48 -33.07 -3.33 -44.60
N TYR A 49 -33.55 -4.07 -43.59
CA TYR A 49 -34.98 -4.18 -43.30
C TYR A 49 -35.40 -3.34 -42.06
N LYS A 50 -35.82 -2.09 -42.32
CA LYS A 50 -36.26 -1.16 -41.27
C LYS A 50 -37.48 -1.63 -40.43
N PRO A 51 -38.54 -2.25 -40.98
CA PRO A 51 -39.76 -2.57 -40.21
C PRO A 51 -39.56 -3.62 -39.11
N GLY A 52 -38.69 -4.61 -39.33
CA GLY A 52 -38.40 -5.71 -38.39
C GLY A 52 -37.08 -5.56 -37.64
N LYS A 53 -36.41 -4.41 -37.78
CA LYS A 53 -35.06 -4.18 -37.25
C LYS A 53 -34.93 -4.50 -35.77
N GLN A 54 -35.88 -4.06 -34.95
CA GLN A 54 -35.83 -4.25 -33.50
C GLN A 54 -35.90 -5.73 -33.10
N LEU A 55 -36.80 -6.49 -33.74
CA LEU A 55 -36.96 -7.93 -33.51
C LEU A 55 -35.70 -8.70 -33.97
N LEU A 56 -35.15 -8.36 -35.13
CA LEU A 56 -33.96 -9.03 -35.66
C LEU A 56 -32.68 -8.66 -34.90
N GLU A 57 -32.57 -7.42 -34.39
CA GLU A 57 -31.51 -7.01 -33.47
C GLU A 57 -31.58 -7.85 -32.18
N GLU A 58 -32.77 -8.04 -31.61
CA GLU A 58 -32.96 -8.89 -30.43
C GLU A 58 -32.51 -10.34 -30.65
N VAL A 59 -32.80 -10.89 -31.83
CA VAL A 59 -32.35 -12.25 -32.20
C VAL A 59 -30.84 -12.33 -32.41
N LEU A 60 -30.23 -11.34 -33.07
CA LEU A 60 -28.77 -11.26 -33.21
C LEU A 60 -28.07 -11.22 -31.85
N TYR A 61 -28.58 -10.39 -30.94
CA TYR A 61 -28.04 -10.24 -29.59
C TYR A 61 -28.27 -11.50 -28.73
N THR A 62 -29.40 -12.19 -28.91
CA THR A 62 -29.67 -13.49 -28.29
C THR A 62 -28.69 -14.56 -28.79
N LYS A 63 -28.42 -14.58 -30.10
CA LYS A 63 -27.47 -15.51 -30.73
C LYS A 63 -26.04 -15.27 -30.24
N ASP A 64 -25.63 -14.01 -30.10
CA ASP A 64 -24.32 -13.63 -29.58
C ASP A 64 -24.12 -14.08 -28.12
N ILE A 65 -25.16 -13.94 -27.29
CA ILE A 65 -25.16 -14.47 -25.92
C ILE A 65 -25.09 -16.00 -25.91
N ARG A 66 -25.94 -16.70 -26.69
CA ARG A 66 -25.99 -18.17 -26.73
C ARG A 66 -24.69 -18.80 -27.22
N ARG A 67 -23.97 -18.15 -28.13
CA ARG A 67 -22.65 -18.60 -28.63
C ARG A 67 -21.52 -18.28 -27.66
N GLY A 68 -21.75 -17.44 -26.67
CA GLY A 68 -20.74 -17.03 -25.69
C GLY A 68 -19.59 -16.21 -26.30
N THR A 69 -19.75 -15.71 -27.52
CA THR A 69 -18.76 -14.92 -28.28
C THR A 69 -18.73 -13.46 -27.82
N PHE A 70 -19.90 -12.89 -27.51
CA PHE A 70 -20.06 -11.47 -27.12
C PHE A 70 -19.42 -10.49 -28.10
N ASP A 71 -19.43 -10.82 -29.40
CA ASP A 71 -18.80 -10.00 -30.43
C ASP A 71 -19.48 -8.62 -30.50
N GLY A 72 -20.82 -8.61 -30.39
CA GLY A 72 -21.62 -7.38 -30.33
C GLY A 72 -21.29 -6.54 -29.10
N PHE A 73 -21.05 -7.17 -27.96
CA PHE A 73 -20.62 -6.45 -26.75
C PHE A 73 -19.20 -5.90 -26.87
N THR A 74 -18.28 -6.67 -27.44
CA THR A 74 -16.87 -6.28 -27.60
C THR A 74 -16.74 -5.08 -28.54
N VAL A 75 -17.58 -5.04 -29.57
CA VAL A 75 -17.75 -3.89 -30.48
C VAL A 75 -18.43 -2.72 -29.77
N VAL A 76 -19.44 -2.96 -28.94
CA VAL A 76 -20.08 -1.91 -28.12
C VAL A 76 -19.06 -1.17 -27.24
N MET A 77 -18.08 -1.88 -26.69
CA MET A 77 -17.02 -1.28 -25.88
C MET A 77 -15.99 -0.45 -26.68
N THR A 78 -16.05 -0.44 -28.02
CA THR A 78 -15.24 0.46 -28.85
C THR A 78 -15.96 1.75 -29.25
N HIS A 79 -17.27 1.85 -29.00
CA HIS A 79 -18.10 3.01 -29.37
C HIS A 79 -18.15 4.08 -28.27
N SER A 80 -18.92 5.15 -28.53
CA SER A 80 -19.21 6.22 -27.56
C SER A 80 -20.02 5.67 -26.37
N ASP A 81 -19.96 6.35 -25.22
CA ASP A 81 -20.68 5.95 -24.00
C ASP A 81 -22.20 5.83 -24.23
N GLN A 82 -22.80 6.81 -24.91
CA GLN A 82 -24.24 6.82 -25.18
C GLN A 82 -24.65 5.68 -26.11
N ASP A 83 -23.87 5.42 -27.16
CA ASP A 83 -24.18 4.34 -28.10
C ASP A 83 -24.03 2.98 -27.44
N ALA A 84 -23.04 2.83 -26.56
CA ALA A 84 -22.85 1.61 -25.79
C ALA A 84 -23.99 1.34 -24.80
N ALA A 85 -24.43 2.36 -24.07
CA ALA A 85 -25.57 2.26 -23.16
C ALA A 85 -26.88 1.94 -23.91
N ARG A 86 -27.07 2.54 -25.10
CA ARG A 86 -28.22 2.24 -25.98
C ARG A 86 -28.16 0.82 -26.49
N ALA A 87 -27.01 0.35 -26.97
CA ALA A 87 -26.84 -1.00 -27.46
C ALA A 87 -27.09 -2.04 -26.37
N LEU A 88 -26.58 -1.84 -25.15
CA LEU A 88 -26.89 -2.68 -23.98
C LEU A 88 -28.39 -2.73 -23.65
N SER A 89 -29.15 -1.69 -24.02
CA SER A 89 -30.59 -1.66 -23.82
C SER A 89 -31.37 -2.47 -24.86
N LYS A 90 -30.73 -2.90 -25.95
CA LYS A 90 -31.33 -3.75 -26.99
C LYS A 90 -31.24 -5.24 -26.68
N TYR A 91 -30.37 -5.65 -25.75
CA TYR A 91 -30.28 -7.06 -25.33
C TYR A 91 -31.46 -7.45 -24.43
N PRO A 92 -32.01 -8.67 -24.57
CA PRO A 92 -32.99 -9.19 -23.63
C PRO A 92 -32.43 -9.19 -22.20
N VAL A 93 -33.13 -8.50 -21.29
CA VAL A 93 -32.66 -8.25 -19.91
C VAL A 93 -32.34 -9.55 -19.17
N ASN A 94 -33.21 -10.56 -19.31
CA ASN A 94 -33.05 -11.85 -18.64
C ASN A 94 -31.79 -12.60 -19.09
N LEU A 95 -31.42 -12.45 -20.36
CA LEU A 95 -30.23 -13.11 -20.92
C LEU A 95 -28.95 -12.34 -20.57
N ILE A 96 -28.94 -11.03 -20.74
CA ILE A 96 -27.74 -10.23 -20.48
C ILE A 96 -27.35 -10.22 -19.00
N ARG A 97 -28.33 -10.27 -18.08
CA ARG A 97 -28.09 -10.38 -16.63
C ARG A 97 -27.23 -11.58 -16.26
N LEU A 98 -27.41 -12.71 -16.95
CA LEU A 98 -26.62 -13.94 -16.70
C LEU A 98 -25.16 -13.80 -17.15
N HIS A 99 -24.85 -12.79 -17.98
CA HIS A 99 -23.54 -12.67 -18.65
C HIS A 99 -22.82 -11.35 -18.37
N VAL A 100 -23.47 -10.38 -17.71
CA VAL A 100 -22.90 -9.05 -17.39
C VAL A 100 -21.61 -9.15 -16.55
N ASN A 101 -21.49 -10.21 -15.76
CA ASN A 101 -20.35 -10.49 -14.88
C ASN A 101 -19.34 -11.48 -15.49
N LYS A 102 -19.58 -11.95 -16.72
CA LYS A 102 -18.69 -12.91 -17.36
C LYS A 102 -17.33 -12.25 -17.60
N GLN A 103 -16.27 -12.97 -17.25
CA GLN A 103 -14.91 -12.57 -17.55
C GLN A 103 -14.64 -12.83 -19.03
N LEU A 104 -14.24 -11.77 -19.73
CA LEU A 104 -13.84 -11.81 -21.12
C LEU A 104 -12.32 -11.86 -21.18
N THR A 105 -11.81 -12.75 -22.01
CA THR A 105 -10.38 -12.91 -22.26
C THR A 105 -10.11 -12.47 -23.69
N ARG A 106 -9.42 -11.35 -23.87
CA ARG A 106 -9.11 -10.82 -25.20
C ARG A 106 -7.60 -10.81 -25.43
N GLY A 107 -7.17 -11.43 -26.53
CA GLY A 107 -5.84 -11.24 -27.07
C GLY A 107 -5.73 -9.81 -27.60
N LEU A 108 -4.88 -9.01 -26.96
CA LEU A 108 -4.45 -7.71 -27.44
C LEU A 108 -3.00 -7.85 -27.96
N PRO A 109 -2.50 -6.91 -28.78
CA PRO A 109 -1.14 -6.99 -29.34
C PRO A 109 -0.04 -7.17 -28.29
N VAL A 110 -0.32 -6.75 -27.05
CA VAL A 110 0.61 -6.73 -25.91
C VAL A 110 0.34 -7.88 -24.91
N GLY A 111 -0.52 -8.84 -25.27
CA GLY A 111 -0.84 -10.02 -24.46
C GLY A 111 -2.34 -10.20 -24.18
N VAL A 112 -2.65 -11.10 -23.25
CA VAL A 112 -4.04 -11.48 -22.93
C VAL A 112 -4.55 -10.72 -21.70
N ALA A 113 -5.62 -9.94 -21.85
CA ALA A 113 -6.29 -9.29 -20.73
C ALA A 113 -7.53 -10.06 -20.30
N THR A 114 -7.79 -10.10 -18.99
CA THR A 114 -9.06 -10.59 -18.44
C THR A 114 -9.82 -9.45 -17.77
N TYR A 115 -11.08 -9.26 -18.15
CA TYR A 115 -11.89 -8.14 -17.67
C TYR A 115 -13.38 -8.44 -17.78
N THR A 116 -14.21 -7.73 -17.01
CA THR A 116 -15.67 -7.74 -17.21
C THR A 116 -16.13 -6.52 -17.98
N MET A 117 -17.41 -6.48 -18.36
CA MET A 117 -18.02 -5.32 -19.00
C MET A 117 -17.78 -4.02 -18.21
N LEU A 118 -17.89 -4.08 -16.89
CA LEU A 118 -17.69 -2.95 -16.00
C LEU A 118 -16.24 -2.44 -15.99
N HIS A 119 -15.26 -3.35 -16.07
CA HIS A 119 -13.84 -2.98 -16.16
C HIS A 119 -13.55 -2.16 -17.41
N GLY A 120 -14.05 -2.60 -18.57
CA GLY A 120 -13.90 -1.86 -19.83
C GLY A 120 -14.60 -0.50 -19.82
N ALA A 121 -15.78 -0.41 -19.20
CA ALA A 121 -16.54 0.83 -19.12
C ALA A 121 -15.85 1.85 -18.19
N ALA A 122 -15.35 1.38 -17.05
CA ALA A 122 -14.57 2.17 -16.11
C ALA A 122 -13.27 2.69 -16.74
N ALA A 123 -12.53 1.83 -17.44
CA ALA A 123 -11.30 2.18 -18.16
C ALA A 123 -11.52 3.10 -19.37
N ARG A 124 -12.75 3.53 -19.66
CA ARG A 124 -13.07 4.48 -20.74
C ARG A 124 -13.90 5.66 -20.25
N GLY A 125 -14.14 5.77 -18.94
CA GLY A 125 -14.99 6.82 -18.36
C GLY A 125 -16.43 6.80 -18.88
N MET A 126 -16.98 5.62 -19.20
CA MET A 126 -18.31 5.47 -19.82
C MET A 126 -19.43 5.50 -18.77
N HIS A 127 -19.79 6.69 -18.29
CA HIS A 127 -20.73 6.89 -17.16
C HIS A 127 -22.14 6.33 -17.41
N ALA A 128 -22.72 6.57 -18.58
CA ALA A 128 -24.06 6.08 -18.92
C ALA A 128 -24.07 4.54 -18.99
N THR A 129 -23.00 3.97 -19.54
CA THR A 129 -22.78 2.53 -19.62
C THR A 129 -22.61 1.93 -18.23
N ILE A 130 -21.83 2.55 -17.34
CA ILE A 130 -21.67 2.11 -15.93
C ILE A 130 -23.02 2.05 -15.21
N TRP A 131 -23.85 3.10 -15.36
CA TRP A 131 -25.21 3.11 -14.81
C TRP A 131 -26.08 1.99 -15.36
N LYS A 132 -26.01 1.73 -16.66
CA LYS A 132 -26.76 0.65 -17.29
C LYS A 132 -26.31 -0.70 -16.76
N LEU A 133 -25.01 -0.94 -16.67
CA LEU A 133 -24.43 -2.19 -16.15
C LEU A 133 -24.85 -2.42 -14.69
N HIS A 134 -24.87 -1.39 -13.86
CA HIS A 134 -25.40 -1.49 -12.50
C HIS A 134 -26.86 -1.97 -12.47
N ARG A 135 -27.75 -1.40 -13.29
CA ARG A 135 -29.16 -1.83 -13.39
C ARG A 135 -29.32 -3.27 -13.92
N LEU A 136 -28.34 -3.73 -14.69
CA LEU A 136 -28.24 -5.10 -15.19
C LEU A 136 -27.60 -6.07 -14.18
N GLY A 137 -27.27 -5.63 -12.96
CA GLY A 137 -26.71 -6.51 -11.92
C GLY A 137 -25.21 -6.77 -12.05
N ALA A 138 -24.47 -5.84 -12.67
CA ALA A 138 -23.01 -5.90 -12.66
C ALA A 138 -22.45 -5.87 -11.23
N GLN A 139 -21.47 -6.72 -10.98
CA GLN A 139 -20.77 -6.88 -9.72
C GLN A 139 -19.36 -6.28 -9.81
N TYR A 140 -18.86 -5.83 -8.67
CA TYR A 140 -17.54 -5.20 -8.53
C TYR A 140 -16.45 -6.26 -8.32
N LEU A 141 -16.19 -7.03 -9.37
CA LEU A 141 -15.36 -8.23 -9.32
C LEU A 141 -13.88 -7.96 -9.50
N ASN A 142 -13.05 -8.86 -8.96
CA ASN A 142 -11.62 -8.94 -9.23
C ASN A 142 -11.37 -9.72 -10.52
N THR A 143 -10.47 -9.23 -11.38
CA THR A 143 -10.02 -9.94 -12.58
C THR A 143 -8.48 -9.98 -12.64
N PRO A 144 -7.85 -11.02 -13.21
CA PRO A 144 -6.40 -11.05 -13.38
C PRO A 144 -5.96 -10.29 -14.65
N ASN A 145 -4.65 -10.13 -14.84
CA ASN A 145 -4.04 -9.73 -16.13
C ASN A 145 -4.60 -8.43 -16.72
N PHE A 146 -4.41 -7.31 -16.03
CA PHE A 146 -4.92 -6.00 -16.45
C PHE A 146 -4.08 -5.30 -17.52
N ARG A 147 -2.78 -5.64 -17.65
CA ARG A 147 -1.78 -4.82 -18.34
C ARG A 147 -2.15 -4.44 -19.78
N PRO A 148 -2.69 -5.35 -20.61
CA PRO A 148 -3.01 -4.99 -21.98
C PRO A 148 -4.13 -3.93 -22.09
N MET A 149 -4.93 -3.72 -21.03
CA MET A 149 -6.00 -2.69 -21.03
C MET A 149 -5.53 -1.30 -20.60
N MET A 150 -4.41 -1.18 -19.88
CA MET A 150 -4.06 0.07 -19.20
C MET A 150 -3.16 1.01 -20.02
N GLY A 151 -2.84 0.63 -21.26
CA GLY A 151 -2.18 1.48 -22.25
C GLY A 151 -0.85 2.09 -21.79
N GLN A 152 -0.52 3.27 -22.33
CA GLN A 152 0.74 3.98 -22.08
C GLN A 152 0.83 4.55 -20.65
N ALA A 153 -0.29 5.01 -20.07
CA ALA A 153 -0.31 5.61 -18.74
C ALA A 153 0.19 4.64 -17.64
N PHE A 154 -0.15 3.35 -17.76
CA PHE A 154 0.37 2.33 -16.86
C PHE A 154 1.84 1.99 -17.10
N GLN A 155 2.32 2.05 -18.35
CA GLN A 155 3.75 1.88 -18.63
C GLN A 155 4.57 3.01 -18.03
N VAL A 156 4.06 4.25 -18.07
CA VAL A 156 4.67 5.38 -17.37
C VAL A 156 4.74 5.09 -15.88
N LEU A 157 3.65 4.65 -15.25
CA LEU A 157 3.66 4.27 -13.82
C LEU A 157 4.69 3.17 -13.51
N LEU A 158 4.73 2.10 -14.31
CA LEU A 158 5.68 1.01 -14.13
C LEU A 158 7.13 1.48 -14.26
N GLN A 159 7.41 2.30 -15.28
CA GLN A 159 8.74 2.85 -15.51
C GLN A 159 9.15 3.75 -14.34
N ALA A 160 8.24 4.61 -13.90
CA ALA A 160 8.38 5.41 -12.69
C ALA A 160 8.74 4.57 -11.47
N CYS A 161 8.08 3.44 -11.25
CA CYS A 161 8.37 2.54 -10.15
C CYS A 161 9.72 1.81 -10.31
N LYS A 162 10.11 1.49 -11.54
CA LYS A 162 11.42 0.88 -11.86
C LYS A 162 12.58 1.84 -11.61
N ASP A 163 12.42 3.08 -12.02
CA ASP A 163 13.44 4.13 -11.88
C ASP A 163 13.63 4.58 -10.43
N ARG A 164 12.67 4.27 -9.54
CA ARG A 164 12.59 4.79 -8.16
C ARG A 164 13.34 4.04 -7.10
N SER A 165 13.40 2.72 -7.17
CA SER A 165 13.55 1.96 -5.94
C SER A 165 14.66 0.94 -5.99
N VAL A 166 15.44 1.01 -4.91
CA VAL A 166 16.14 -0.08 -4.23
C VAL A 166 15.29 -1.37 -4.13
N ILE A 167 13.96 -1.28 -4.26
CA ILE A 167 12.99 -2.40 -4.22
C ILE A 167 12.01 -2.39 -5.42
N SER A 168 12.47 -2.05 -6.63
CA SER A 168 11.57 -1.99 -7.81
C SER A 168 11.03 -3.36 -8.19
N SER A 169 11.78 -4.41 -7.84
CA SER A 169 11.44 -5.80 -8.08
C SER A 169 10.23 -6.27 -7.26
N GLU A 170 10.13 -5.90 -5.98
CA GLU A 170 9.02 -6.33 -5.11
C GLU A 170 7.71 -5.70 -5.60
N PHE A 171 7.63 -4.38 -5.74
CA PHE A 171 6.40 -3.74 -6.21
C PHE A 171 5.99 -4.17 -7.63
N THR A 172 6.96 -4.29 -8.55
CA THR A 172 6.67 -4.77 -9.90
C THR A 172 6.14 -6.20 -9.87
N SER A 173 6.79 -7.10 -9.10
CA SER A 173 6.33 -8.49 -8.87
C SER A 173 4.92 -8.54 -8.30
N LEU A 174 4.59 -7.62 -7.41
CA LEU A 174 3.29 -7.57 -6.81
C LEU A 174 2.20 -7.04 -7.76
N LEU A 175 2.50 -6.03 -8.57
CA LEU A 175 1.62 -5.61 -9.66
C LEU A 175 1.41 -6.73 -10.68
N HIS A 176 2.41 -7.59 -10.91
CA HIS A 176 2.26 -8.76 -11.79
C HIS A 176 1.17 -9.73 -11.29
N ARG A 177 0.94 -9.78 -9.97
CA ARG A 177 -0.01 -10.69 -9.31
C ARG A 177 -1.30 -10.01 -8.85
N LEU A 178 -1.46 -8.73 -9.15
CA LEU A 178 -2.65 -7.98 -8.77
C LEU A 178 -3.87 -8.51 -9.55
N LYS A 179 -4.91 -8.88 -8.82
CA LYS A 179 -6.26 -8.98 -9.38
C LYS A 179 -6.93 -7.63 -9.22
N TRP A 180 -7.17 -6.95 -10.33
CA TRP A 180 -7.66 -5.58 -10.35
C TRP A 180 -9.19 -5.53 -10.32
N LYS A 181 -9.74 -4.46 -9.75
CA LYS A 181 -11.15 -4.07 -9.84
C LYS A 181 -11.28 -2.85 -10.76
N PRO A 182 -12.50 -2.50 -11.23
CA PRO A 182 -12.69 -1.39 -12.17
C PRO A 182 -12.11 -0.04 -11.71
N GLY A 183 -12.06 0.22 -10.39
CA GLY A 183 -11.50 1.45 -9.82
C GLY A 183 -9.99 1.63 -10.05
N PHE A 184 -9.25 0.54 -10.29
CA PHE A 184 -7.83 0.60 -10.59
C PHE A 184 -7.55 1.34 -11.91
N ALA A 185 -8.33 1.07 -12.97
CA ALA A 185 -8.19 1.78 -14.25
C ALA A 185 -8.49 3.28 -14.13
N VAL A 186 -9.52 3.60 -13.36
CA VAL A 186 -9.95 4.97 -13.13
C VAL A 186 -8.89 5.79 -12.40
N PHE A 187 -8.22 5.18 -11.41
CA PHE A 187 -7.08 5.81 -10.73
C PHE A 187 -5.93 6.10 -11.71
N ILE A 188 -5.54 5.13 -12.55
CA ILE A 188 -4.46 5.31 -13.53
C ILE A 188 -4.78 6.41 -14.54
N GLN A 189 -6.07 6.58 -14.87
CA GLN A 189 -6.56 7.64 -15.76
C GLN A 189 -6.78 8.97 -15.05
N ASN A 190 -6.62 9.02 -13.72
CA ASN A 190 -6.90 10.17 -12.88
C ASN A 190 -8.34 10.72 -13.03
N ASP A 191 -9.32 9.84 -13.25
CA ASP A 191 -10.73 10.23 -13.47
C ASP A 191 -11.55 10.14 -12.17
N ILE A 192 -11.44 11.17 -11.34
CA ILE A 192 -12.17 11.26 -10.07
C ILE A 192 -13.70 11.16 -10.27
N THR A 193 -14.23 11.63 -11.39
CA THR A 193 -15.67 11.63 -11.66
C THR A 193 -16.19 10.20 -11.85
N THR A 194 -15.50 9.40 -12.67
CA THR A 194 -15.82 7.97 -12.81
C THR A 194 -15.62 7.24 -11.47
N PHE A 195 -14.61 7.63 -10.69
CA PHE A 195 -14.37 6.99 -9.38
C PHE A 195 -15.50 7.27 -8.40
N ASN A 196 -15.98 8.51 -8.33
CA ASN A 196 -17.15 8.91 -7.55
C ASN A 196 -18.40 8.11 -7.95
N LEU A 197 -18.59 7.88 -9.25
CA LEU A 197 -19.70 7.06 -9.75
C LEU A 197 -19.57 5.61 -9.29
N LEU A 198 -18.40 4.98 -9.47
CA LEU A 198 -18.16 3.61 -8.99
C LEU A 198 -18.35 3.50 -7.46
N THR A 199 -17.89 4.52 -6.73
CA THR A 199 -18.05 4.62 -5.28
C THR A 199 -19.51 4.65 -4.87
N ARG A 200 -20.32 5.47 -5.56
CA ARG A 200 -21.76 5.59 -5.28
C ARG A 200 -22.50 4.27 -5.49
N LEU A 201 -22.09 3.49 -6.48
CA LEU A 201 -22.81 2.28 -6.92
C LEU A 201 -22.33 1.00 -6.21
N TRP A 202 -21.04 0.89 -5.88
CA TRP A 202 -20.45 -0.33 -5.32
C TRP A 202 -19.54 -0.12 -4.10
N ASN A 203 -19.45 1.10 -3.55
CA ASN A 203 -18.49 1.44 -2.49
C ASN A 203 -17.05 1.02 -2.87
N ALA A 204 -16.54 1.60 -3.96
CA ALA A 204 -15.25 1.34 -4.60
C ALA A 204 -14.02 1.75 -3.74
N SER A 205 -14.01 1.36 -2.46
CA SER A 205 -12.96 1.65 -1.49
C SER A 205 -11.72 0.76 -1.72
N GLU A 206 -11.94 -0.43 -2.29
CA GLU A 206 -10.93 -1.38 -2.76
C GLU A 206 -10.78 -1.31 -4.27
N VAL A 207 -9.53 -1.17 -4.74
CA VAL A 207 -9.19 -1.10 -6.17
C VAL A 207 -8.64 -2.42 -6.72
N GLY A 208 -8.39 -3.40 -5.87
CA GLY A 208 -7.90 -4.71 -6.27
C GLY A 208 -7.68 -5.63 -5.09
N THR A 209 -7.11 -6.81 -5.37
CA THR A 209 -6.61 -7.75 -4.37
C THR A 209 -5.23 -8.22 -4.79
N TRP A 210 -4.29 -8.15 -3.85
CA TRP A 210 -2.95 -8.67 -4.00
C TRP A 210 -3.00 -10.18 -3.79
N GLU A 211 -2.45 -10.95 -4.72
CA GLU A 211 -2.24 -12.38 -4.54
C GLU A 211 -0.80 -12.63 -4.09
N TYR A 212 -0.64 -13.02 -2.83
CA TYR A 212 0.65 -13.36 -2.26
C TYR A 212 0.79 -14.86 -2.19
N ARG A 213 1.93 -15.38 -2.68
CA ARG A 213 2.31 -16.77 -2.45
C ARG A 213 3.18 -16.76 -1.22
N PRO A 214 2.71 -17.30 -0.07
CA PRO A 214 3.54 -17.33 1.13
C PRO A 214 4.85 -18.03 0.80
N THR A 215 5.98 -17.36 1.00
CA THR A 215 7.31 -18.00 0.96
C THR A 215 7.54 -18.89 2.18
N VAL A 216 6.72 -18.71 3.22
CA VAL A 216 6.70 -19.45 4.48
C VAL A 216 5.25 -19.85 4.75
N ASN A 217 4.99 -21.05 5.27
CA ASN A 217 3.65 -21.55 5.64
C ASN A 217 2.99 -20.71 6.75
N VAL A 218 2.65 -19.46 6.46
CA VAL A 218 1.89 -18.60 7.35
C VAL A 218 0.42 -18.95 7.17
N SER A 219 -0.23 -19.44 8.23
CA SER A 219 -1.68 -19.61 8.24
C SER A 219 -2.35 -18.23 8.10
N GLY A 220 -2.91 -17.93 6.94
CA GLY A 220 -3.55 -16.66 6.66
C GLY A 220 -4.15 -16.59 5.26
N PRO A 221 -5.01 -15.59 4.98
CA PRO A 221 -5.55 -15.40 3.65
C PRO A 221 -4.41 -15.10 2.66
N SER A 222 -4.37 -15.81 1.53
CA SER A 222 -3.42 -15.56 0.43
C SER A 222 -3.76 -14.32 -0.40
N MET A 223 -4.90 -13.70 -0.12
CA MET A 223 -5.41 -12.53 -0.82
C MET A 223 -5.65 -11.38 0.15
N PHE A 224 -5.08 -10.22 -0.14
CA PHE A 224 -5.26 -9.01 0.66
C PHE A 224 -5.86 -7.89 -0.18
N PRO A 225 -6.80 -7.10 0.36
CA PRO A 225 -7.37 -5.98 -0.38
C PRO A 225 -6.33 -4.89 -0.65
N MET A 226 -6.34 -4.37 -1.87
CA MET A 226 -5.64 -3.14 -2.24
C MET A 226 -6.64 -1.99 -2.14
N THR A 227 -6.45 -1.10 -1.17
CA THR A 227 -7.29 0.09 -1.04
C THR A 227 -6.82 1.18 -1.99
N LEU A 228 -7.68 2.17 -2.26
CA LEU A 228 -7.28 3.38 -3.00
C LEU A 228 -6.09 4.09 -2.33
N HIS A 229 -6.03 4.06 -1.01
CA HIS A 229 -4.97 4.67 -0.23
C HIS A 229 -3.62 3.97 -0.47
N HIS A 230 -3.60 2.63 -0.54
CA HIS A 230 -2.40 1.87 -0.93
C HIS A 230 -1.94 2.24 -2.33
N LEU A 231 -2.85 2.33 -3.29
CA LEU A 231 -2.51 2.64 -4.67
C LEU A 231 -1.98 4.07 -4.84
N ALA A 232 -2.57 5.04 -4.14
CA ALA A 232 -2.15 6.44 -4.16
C ALA A 232 -0.67 6.62 -3.77
N VAL A 233 -0.17 5.80 -2.84
CA VAL A 233 1.24 5.81 -2.42
C VAL A 233 2.19 5.45 -3.56
N PHE A 234 1.77 4.58 -4.49
CA PHE A 234 2.61 4.13 -5.59
C PHE A 234 2.53 5.01 -6.84
N GLY A 235 1.72 6.07 -6.84
CA GLY A 235 1.56 6.96 -7.99
C GLY A 235 2.85 7.69 -8.37
N ASP A 236 2.89 8.29 -9.57
CA ASP A 236 4.12 8.84 -10.16
C ASP A 236 4.71 10.04 -9.34
N ASN A 237 6.03 10.27 -9.39
CA ASN A 237 6.85 11.26 -8.68
C ASN A 237 7.29 12.39 -9.62
N SER A 238 6.83 12.43 -10.88
CA SER A 238 6.86 13.69 -11.63
C SER A 238 6.12 14.75 -10.84
N ALA A 239 6.52 16.02 -10.89
CA ALA A 239 5.89 17.07 -10.09
C ALA A 239 4.35 17.12 -10.28
N ALA A 240 3.86 16.81 -11.49
CA ALA A 240 2.44 16.69 -11.79
C ALA A 240 1.78 15.44 -11.16
N ALA A 241 2.49 14.32 -11.11
CA ALA A 241 1.99 13.09 -10.54
C ALA A 241 2.13 13.00 -9.01
N GLU A 242 3.10 13.69 -8.40
CA GLU A 242 3.20 13.85 -6.94
C GLU A 242 1.96 14.53 -6.39
N ILE A 243 1.55 15.62 -7.06
CA ILE A 243 0.31 16.34 -6.77
C ILE A 243 -0.90 15.40 -6.93
N THR A 244 -0.88 14.54 -7.94
CA THR A 244 -1.98 13.58 -8.21
C THR A 244 -2.05 12.51 -7.12
N SER A 245 -0.93 11.89 -6.77
CA SER A 245 -0.80 10.88 -5.71
C SER A 245 -1.25 11.41 -4.35
N LEU A 246 -0.80 12.62 -4.00
CA LEU A 246 -1.22 13.30 -2.78
C LEU A 246 -2.73 13.60 -2.79
N LYS A 247 -3.27 14.12 -3.90
CA LYS A 247 -4.72 14.35 -4.05
C LYS A 247 -5.52 13.07 -3.85
N TRP A 248 -5.09 11.96 -4.43
CA TRP A 248 -5.74 10.66 -4.24
C TRP A 248 -5.64 10.13 -2.81
N SER A 249 -4.50 10.33 -2.13
CA SER A 249 -4.35 9.96 -0.72
C SER A 249 -5.30 10.77 0.17
N GLN A 250 -5.36 12.09 -0.03
CA GLN A 250 -6.30 12.98 0.66
C GLN A 250 -7.75 12.62 0.39
N TYR A 251 -8.10 12.37 -0.88
CA TYR A 251 -9.43 11.93 -1.28
C TYR A 251 -9.81 10.60 -0.62
N ALA A 252 -8.90 9.61 -0.63
CA ALA A 252 -9.13 8.31 -0.02
C ALA A 252 -9.38 8.42 1.49
N ARG A 253 -8.63 9.26 2.20
CA ARG A 253 -8.85 9.52 3.64
C ARG A 253 -10.23 10.09 3.92
N VAL A 254 -10.65 11.11 3.16
CA VAL A 254 -11.95 11.76 3.35
C VAL A 254 -13.09 10.81 3.00
N ARG A 255 -12.96 10.06 1.89
CA ARG A 255 -14.04 9.22 1.39
C ARG A 255 -14.14 7.86 2.09
N TYR A 256 -13.01 7.30 2.52
CA TYR A 256 -12.89 5.97 3.09
C TYR A 256 -12.06 5.96 4.37
N PRO A 257 -12.50 6.66 5.43
CA PRO A 257 -11.73 6.77 6.67
C PRO A 257 -11.45 5.40 7.33
N HIS A 258 -12.33 4.43 7.14
CA HIS A 258 -12.16 3.05 7.63
C HIS A 258 -11.03 2.27 6.94
N ASN A 259 -10.58 2.69 5.76
CA ASN A 259 -9.52 2.03 4.99
C ASN A 259 -8.14 2.64 5.22
N VAL A 260 -8.05 3.71 6.01
CA VAL A 260 -6.80 4.45 6.25
C VAL A 260 -5.77 3.57 6.99
N GLU A 261 -6.24 2.72 7.90
CA GLU A 261 -5.44 1.77 8.69
C GLU A 261 -5.45 0.35 8.12
N ALA A 262 -5.90 0.17 6.87
CA ALA A 262 -5.83 -1.13 6.22
C ALA A 262 -4.36 -1.58 6.10
N SER A 263 -4.09 -2.85 6.41
CA SER A 263 -2.75 -3.41 6.20
C SER A 263 -2.46 -3.63 4.72
N ALA A 264 -1.19 -3.48 4.34
CA ALA A 264 -0.70 -3.79 3.01
C ALA A 264 0.42 -4.84 3.02
N GLY A 265 0.62 -5.53 1.89
CA GLY A 265 1.78 -6.39 1.73
C GLY A 265 1.65 -7.78 2.36
N GLU A 266 2.61 -8.66 2.01
CA GLU A 266 2.92 -9.86 2.79
C GLU A 266 3.30 -9.50 4.22
N THR A 267 3.94 -8.33 4.38
CA THR A 267 4.39 -7.84 5.67
C THR A 267 3.27 -7.29 6.55
N LYS A 268 2.02 -7.22 6.06
CA LYS A 268 0.87 -6.62 6.75
C LYS A 268 1.23 -5.30 7.45
N CYS A 269 1.83 -4.37 6.70
CA CYS A 269 2.33 -3.10 7.22
C CYS A 269 1.35 -1.95 6.96
N SER A 270 1.47 -0.85 7.71
CA SER A 270 0.67 0.35 7.47
C SER A 270 1.05 1.04 6.16
N VAL A 271 0.16 1.91 5.67
CA VAL A 271 0.40 2.75 4.48
C VAL A 271 1.65 3.65 4.61
N LEU A 272 2.07 3.97 5.83
CA LEU A 272 3.31 4.70 6.10
C LEU A 272 4.55 3.91 5.68
N HIS A 273 4.56 2.60 5.91
CA HIS A 273 5.63 1.71 5.45
C HIS A 273 5.66 1.64 3.93
N LEU A 274 4.48 1.60 3.29
CA LEU A 274 4.41 1.62 1.83
C LEU A 274 4.99 2.93 1.28
N ALA A 275 4.70 4.07 1.90
CA ALA A 275 5.20 5.37 1.43
C ALA A 275 6.73 5.47 1.51
N LEU A 276 7.31 4.90 2.56
CA LEU A 276 8.76 4.72 2.66
C LEU A 276 9.30 3.82 1.56
N LYS A 277 8.73 2.62 1.37
CA LYS A 277 9.16 1.65 0.34
C LYS A 277 9.02 2.21 -1.08
N ALA A 278 7.98 3.00 -1.34
CA ALA A 278 7.71 3.64 -2.63
C ALA A 278 8.55 4.91 -2.86
N ASN A 279 9.26 5.42 -1.85
CA ASN A 279 9.95 6.72 -1.88
C ASN A 279 9.02 7.85 -2.34
N ASN A 280 7.76 7.86 -1.87
CA ASN A 280 6.78 8.89 -2.19
C ASN A 280 6.78 9.96 -1.10
N ARG A 281 7.71 10.92 -1.23
CA ARG A 281 7.99 11.95 -0.21
C ARG A 281 6.79 12.85 0.13
N PRO A 282 6.00 13.36 -0.85
CA PRO A 282 4.86 14.22 -0.53
C PRO A 282 3.74 13.49 0.20
N VAL A 283 3.45 12.24 -0.20
CA VAL A 283 2.48 11.41 0.53
C VAL A 283 3.04 11.06 1.91
N LEU A 284 4.32 10.72 2.03
CA LEU A 284 4.97 10.45 3.32
C LEU A 284 4.84 11.64 4.30
N GLU A 285 5.17 12.86 3.85
CA GLU A 285 5.05 14.08 4.67
C GLU A 285 3.60 14.25 5.14
N TYR A 286 2.64 14.15 4.22
CA TYR A 286 1.21 14.21 4.55
C TYR A 286 0.76 13.14 5.56
N LEU A 287 1.20 11.89 5.40
CA LEU A 287 0.82 10.80 6.30
C LEU A 287 1.36 11.04 7.72
N ILE A 288 2.61 11.52 7.83
CA ILE A 288 3.25 11.83 9.11
C ILE A 288 2.56 13.01 9.80
N GLU A 289 2.37 14.13 9.09
CA GLU A 289 1.71 15.34 9.64
C GLU A 289 0.27 15.08 10.12
N ARG A 290 -0.38 14.04 9.59
CA ARG A 290 -1.75 13.67 9.93
C ARG A 290 -1.84 12.46 10.84
N CYS A 291 -0.71 11.95 11.32
CA CYS A 291 -0.61 10.74 12.15
C CYS A 291 -1.34 9.52 11.56
N ILE A 292 -1.29 9.36 10.23
CA ILE A 292 -1.93 8.26 9.51
C ILE A 292 -1.00 7.05 9.47
N GLY A 293 -1.52 5.86 9.79
CA GLY A 293 -0.72 4.64 9.83
C GLY A 293 0.14 4.50 11.09
N PHE A 294 -0.19 5.28 12.14
CA PHE A 294 0.38 5.23 13.49
C PHE A 294 -0.42 4.31 14.44
N GLN A 295 -1.52 3.73 13.97
CA GLN A 295 -2.36 2.79 14.72
C GLN A 295 -2.04 1.36 14.28
N ALA A 296 -3.07 0.53 14.06
CA ALA A 296 -2.89 -0.86 13.64
C ALA A 296 -1.87 -0.98 12.50
N HIS A 297 -0.95 -1.93 12.61
CA HIS A 297 0.13 -2.15 11.64
C HIS A 297 1.19 -1.06 11.54
N PHE A 298 1.25 -0.12 12.50
CA PHE A 298 2.44 0.73 12.71
C PHE A 298 3.69 -0.09 12.98
N VAL A 299 3.53 -1.32 13.49
CA VAL A 299 4.54 -2.36 13.43
C VAL A 299 4.08 -3.46 12.48
N ASP A 300 4.89 -3.76 11.48
CA ASP A 300 4.63 -4.81 10.51
C ASP A 300 4.70 -6.22 11.14
N ASN A 301 4.31 -7.26 10.41
CA ASN A 301 4.36 -8.65 10.89
C ASN A 301 5.78 -9.25 10.89
N GLN A 302 6.80 -8.41 10.71
CA GLN A 302 8.22 -8.71 10.84
C GLN A 302 8.83 -7.91 12.02
N GLY A 303 7.98 -7.29 12.86
CA GLY A 303 8.39 -6.50 14.02
C GLY A 303 9.03 -5.14 13.70
N ASN A 304 8.97 -4.68 12.43
CA ASN A 304 9.55 -3.41 12.01
C ASN A 304 8.53 -2.28 12.12
N ASN A 305 8.98 -1.13 12.63
CA ASN A 305 8.22 0.11 12.59
C ASN A 305 8.72 0.96 11.39
N PRO A 306 8.18 2.17 11.15
CA PRO A 306 8.60 2.99 10.01
C PRO A 306 10.08 3.39 10.09
N LEU A 307 10.63 3.64 11.28
CA LEU A 307 12.05 3.91 11.45
C LEU A 307 12.88 2.68 11.03
N HIS A 308 12.59 1.49 11.56
CA HIS A 308 13.24 0.24 11.13
C HIS A 308 13.18 0.02 9.61
N THR A 309 12.06 0.37 8.98
CA THR A 309 11.88 0.26 7.53
C THR A 309 12.76 1.25 6.78
N LEU A 310 12.82 2.51 7.22
CA LEU A 310 13.72 3.51 6.63
C LEU A 310 15.19 3.07 6.70
N LEU A 311 15.59 2.44 7.82
CA LEU A 311 16.94 1.91 7.99
C LEU A 311 17.23 0.76 7.03
N LYS A 312 16.33 -0.23 6.97
CA LYS A 312 16.42 -1.36 6.02
C LYS A 312 16.57 -0.88 4.59
N LEU A 313 15.74 0.09 4.18
CA LEU A 313 15.82 0.69 2.86
C LEU A 313 17.19 1.31 2.59
N GLY A 314 17.77 2.01 3.57
CA GLY A 314 19.09 2.62 3.42
C GLY A 314 20.20 1.58 3.25
N MET A 315 20.14 0.48 4.01
CA MET A 315 21.12 -0.60 3.97
C MET A 315 21.12 -1.35 2.63
N GLN A 316 19.98 -1.40 1.94
CA GLN A 316 19.84 -2.04 0.63
C GLN A 316 20.35 -1.16 -0.53
N VAL A 317 20.78 0.08 -0.27
CA VAL A 317 21.21 1.02 -1.32
C VAL A 317 22.65 0.75 -1.75
N ASP A 318 22.81 0.20 -2.94
CA ASP A 318 24.10 -0.17 -3.54
C ASP A 318 24.74 0.93 -4.41
N SER A 319 23.95 1.83 -5.01
CA SER A 319 24.42 2.81 -6.00
C SER A 319 24.38 4.27 -5.51
N GLN A 320 25.29 5.12 -6.03
CA GLN A 320 25.35 6.54 -5.66
C GLN A 320 24.06 7.34 -5.93
N PRO A 321 23.37 7.18 -7.09
CA PRO A 321 22.10 7.86 -7.33
C PRO A 321 21.02 7.44 -6.33
N ALA A 322 20.91 6.15 -6.02
CA ALA A 322 19.96 5.64 -5.04
C ALA A 322 20.28 6.15 -3.62
N ARG A 323 21.56 6.36 -3.28
CA ARG A 323 21.96 6.97 -1.98
C ARG A 323 21.50 8.42 -1.87
N ALA A 324 21.58 9.18 -2.96
CA ALA A 324 21.10 10.55 -2.99
C ALA A 324 19.58 10.61 -2.78
N GLU A 325 18.83 9.73 -3.41
CA GLU A 325 17.37 9.64 -3.23
C GLU A 325 16.98 9.18 -1.82
N TRP A 326 17.67 8.17 -1.27
CA TRP A 326 17.46 7.75 0.11
C TRP A 326 17.74 8.89 1.10
N LYS A 327 18.82 9.66 0.94
CA LYS A 327 19.10 10.84 1.78
C LYS A 327 17.98 11.88 1.73
N LYS A 328 17.37 12.10 0.56
CA LYS A 328 16.22 13.00 0.43
C LYS A 328 15.00 12.44 1.17
N LEU A 329 14.70 11.16 1.01
CA LEU A 329 13.63 10.47 1.73
C LEU A 329 13.80 10.58 3.25
N GLN A 330 15.00 10.27 3.72
CA GLN A 330 15.42 10.36 5.11
C GLN A 330 15.21 11.77 5.67
N LYS A 331 15.66 12.81 4.95
CA LYS A 331 15.45 14.21 5.34
C LYS A 331 13.98 14.56 5.47
N VAL A 332 13.15 14.14 4.50
CA VAL A 332 11.70 14.38 4.56
C VAL A 332 11.07 13.66 5.74
N PHE A 333 11.42 12.39 5.97
CA PHE A 333 10.92 11.62 7.11
C PHE A 333 11.19 12.34 8.43
N PHE A 334 12.44 12.71 8.71
CA PHE A 334 12.80 13.37 9.97
C PHE A 334 12.24 14.78 10.11
N LYS A 335 12.17 15.55 9.01
CA LYS A 335 11.54 16.88 9.01
C LYS A 335 10.06 16.78 9.32
N ALA A 336 9.33 15.93 8.60
CA ALA A 336 7.90 15.74 8.80
C ALA A 336 7.62 15.20 10.21
N SER A 337 8.50 14.35 10.72
CA SER A 337 8.38 13.76 12.04
C SER A 337 9.10 14.56 13.14
N ALA A 338 9.45 15.83 12.94
CA ALA A 338 10.20 16.59 13.94
C ALA A 338 9.42 16.76 15.26
N HIS A 339 8.09 16.79 15.17
CA HIS A 339 7.18 16.79 16.32
C HIS A 339 7.02 15.40 16.97
N LEU A 340 7.46 14.34 16.28
CA LEU A 340 7.40 12.97 16.75
C LEU A 340 8.74 12.59 17.39
N ARG A 341 8.71 12.26 18.69
CA ARG A 341 9.90 11.82 19.41
C ARG A 341 10.17 10.35 19.15
N TRP A 342 10.74 10.04 17.99
CA TRP A 342 11.16 8.67 17.67
C TRP A 342 12.08 8.13 18.74
N ASN A 343 11.83 6.89 19.16
CA ASN A 343 12.72 6.16 20.04
C ASN A 343 13.83 5.48 19.20
N PRO A 344 15.06 6.01 19.17
CA PRO A 344 16.13 5.47 18.32
C PRO A 344 16.71 4.15 18.87
N ILE A 345 16.35 3.77 20.10
CA ILE A 345 16.87 2.56 20.76
C ILE A 345 15.86 1.40 20.75
N MET A 346 14.65 1.62 20.25
CA MET A 346 13.57 0.61 20.23
C MET A 346 13.99 -0.62 19.42
N PRO A 347 13.93 -1.85 19.98
CA PRO A 347 14.14 -3.07 19.21
C PRO A 347 12.94 -3.39 18.31
N GLN A 348 13.16 -4.23 17.31
CA GLN A 348 12.07 -4.92 16.62
C GLN A 348 11.19 -5.66 17.64
N THR A 349 9.87 -5.71 17.41
CA THR A 349 8.95 -6.44 18.30
C THR A 349 8.81 -7.92 17.95
N GLN A 350 9.61 -8.38 16.99
CA GLN A 350 9.75 -9.77 16.58
C GLN A 350 11.23 -10.13 16.54
N TYR A 351 11.51 -11.41 16.77
CA TYR A 351 12.85 -11.96 16.65
C TYR A 351 13.47 -11.57 15.30
N PRO A 352 14.76 -11.19 15.27
CA PRO A 352 15.76 -11.27 16.35
C PRO A 352 15.75 -10.14 17.39
N PHE A 353 14.67 -9.34 17.48
CA PHE A 353 14.54 -8.23 18.43
C PHE A 353 15.69 -7.22 18.34
N GLN A 354 16.16 -6.96 17.11
CA GLN A 354 17.31 -6.09 16.87
C GLN A 354 16.92 -4.62 17.04
N THR A 355 17.78 -3.85 17.73
CA THR A 355 17.72 -2.38 17.67
C THR A 355 18.29 -1.89 16.33
N PRO A 356 18.03 -0.63 15.93
CA PRO A 356 18.68 0.02 14.78
C PRO A 356 20.18 -0.23 14.66
N LEU A 357 20.89 -0.18 15.79
CA LEU A 357 22.33 -0.40 15.81
C LEU A 357 22.71 -1.86 15.53
N HIS A 358 21.96 -2.83 16.07
CA HIS A 358 22.16 -4.24 15.75
C HIS A 358 21.92 -4.54 14.27
N MET A 359 20.87 -3.95 13.68
CA MET A 359 20.57 -4.10 12.25
C MET A 359 21.74 -3.60 11.39
N ALA A 360 22.30 -2.44 11.74
CA ALA A 360 23.48 -1.90 11.05
C ALA A 360 24.70 -2.82 11.17
N MET A 361 24.98 -3.37 12.36
CA MET A 361 26.14 -4.25 12.57
C MET A 361 25.97 -5.60 11.87
N ALA A 362 24.75 -6.15 11.85
CA ALA A 362 24.42 -7.35 11.08
C ALA A 362 24.63 -7.12 9.58
N ASN A 363 24.27 -5.94 9.05
CA ASN A 363 24.51 -5.63 7.64
C ASN A 363 26.00 -5.60 7.26
N ILE A 364 26.89 -5.23 8.19
CA ILE A 364 28.34 -5.33 7.96
C ILE A 364 28.76 -6.79 7.79
N GLN A 365 28.14 -7.72 8.54
CA GLN A 365 28.40 -9.15 8.39
C GLN A 365 27.99 -9.63 6.99
N ASP A 366 26.79 -9.25 6.55
CA ASP A 366 26.20 -9.71 5.29
C ASP A 366 26.85 -9.06 4.05
N GLU A 367 26.95 -7.73 4.02
CA GLU A 367 27.36 -6.94 2.84
C GLU A 367 28.79 -6.38 2.92
N GLY A 368 29.34 -6.28 4.13
CA GLY A 368 30.69 -5.80 4.35
C GLY A 368 30.78 -4.31 4.61
N TRP A 369 31.95 -3.87 5.08
CA TRP A 369 32.15 -2.48 5.48
C TRP A 369 32.04 -1.50 4.33
N ALA A 370 32.62 -1.81 3.16
CA ALA A 370 32.63 -0.87 2.03
C ALA A 370 31.22 -0.50 1.55
N ALA A 371 30.33 -1.50 1.47
CA ALA A 371 28.92 -1.32 1.13
C ALA A 371 28.15 -0.64 2.27
N SER A 372 28.43 -1.03 3.52
CA SER A 372 27.64 -0.59 4.69
C SER A 372 28.10 0.72 5.32
N LYS A 373 29.30 1.22 5.00
CA LYS A 373 29.99 2.33 5.70
C LYS A 373 29.09 3.54 5.90
N PHE A 374 28.49 4.04 4.81
CA PHE A 374 27.69 5.25 4.85
C PHE A 374 26.50 5.12 5.82
N MET A 375 25.76 4.01 5.71
CA MET A 375 24.60 3.74 6.55
C MET A 375 24.97 3.46 8.00
N CYS A 376 26.02 2.69 8.23
CA CYS A 376 26.47 2.37 9.58
C CYS A 376 26.93 3.62 10.32
N GLN A 377 27.70 4.49 9.66
CA GLN A 377 28.13 5.75 10.25
C GLN A 377 26.93 6.61 10.64
N TRP A 378 25.99 6.79 9.72
CA TRP A 378 24.80 7.58 9.99
C TRP A 378 23.93 7.01 11.12
N ILE A 379 23.69 5.69 11.15
CA ILE A 379 22.91 5.05 12.22
C ILE A 379 23.60 5.19 13.57
N VAL A 380 24.92 5.01 13.61
CA VAL A 380 25.70 5.18 14.84
C VAL A 380 25.57 6.61 15.36
N ASP A 381 25.72 7.62 14.49
CA ASP A 381 25.57 9.02 14.86
C ASP A 381 24.15 9.30 15.36
N PHE A 382 23.13 8.92 14.58
CA PHE A 382 21.72 9.11 14.91
C PHE A 382 21.33 8.48 16.26
N VAL A 383 21.75 7.24 16.50
CA VAL A 383 21.41 6.50 17.72
C VAL A 383 22.12 7.06 18.94
N LEU A 384 23.42 7.38 18.84
CA LEU A 384 24.19 7.88 19.98
C LEU A 384 23.80 9.32 20.33
N GLU A 385 23.62 10.20 19.35
CA GLU A 385 23.13 11.57 19.58
C GLU A 385 21.73 11.55 20.18
N GLY A 386 20.86 10.67 19.66
CA GLY A 386 19.53 10.46 20.19
C GLY A 386 19.56 10.00 21.64
N GLU A 387 20.37 8.99 21.97
CA GLU A 387 20.53 8.52 23.34
C GLU A 387 21.05 9.61 24.29
N ASP A 388 22.04 10.42 23.88
CA ASP A 388 22.54 11.50 24.72
C ASP A 388 21.49 12.58 24.99
N HIS A 389 20.63 12.86 24.02
CA HIS A 389 19.45 13.69 24.26
C HIS A 389 18.50 13.03 25.28
N LEU A 390 18.24 11.72 25.16
CA LEU A 390 17.41 10.99 26.12
C LEU A 390 18.00 10.97 27.54
N LYS A 391 19.33 10.81 27.68
CA LYS A 391 20.01 10.88 28.97
C LYS A 391 19.78 12.25 29.64
N LYS A 392 19.87 13.34 28.86
CA LYS A 392 19.62 14.70 29.36
C LYS A 392 18.16 14.91 29.76
N VAL A 393 17.21 14.44 28.95
CA VAL A 393 15.76 14.66 29.18
C VAL A 393 15.24 13.80 30.33
N PHE A 394 15.67 12.54 30.43
CA PHE A 394 15.13 11.55 31.38
C PHE A 394 16.07 11.24 32.56
N GLY A 395 17.23 11.89 32.66
CA GLY A 395 18.16 11.72 33.78
C GLY A 395 18.77 10.32 33.88
N LEU A 396 19.07 9.69 32.74
CA LEU A 396 19.60 8.32 32.69
C LEU A 396 21.06 8.25 33.19
N PRO A 397 21.48 7.12 33.79
CA PRO A 397 22.83 6.97 34.35
C PRO A 397 23.94 7.10 33.30
N PRO A 398 25.17 7.43 33.72
CA PRO A 398 26.33 7.51 32.82
C PRO A 398 26.68 6.12 32.26
N GLY A 399 26.35 5.90 31.01
CA GLY A 399 26.59 4.65 30.27
C GLY A 399 25.64 4.55 29.08
N SER A 400 26.06 3.89 27.99
CA SER A 400 25.18 3.71 26.85
C SER A 400 24.26 2.51 27.07
N ILE A 401 22.95 2.73 27.13
CA ILE A 401 21.93 1.68 27.17
C ILE A 401 21.95 0.93 25.85
N VAL A 402 21.99 1.64 24.72
CA VAL A 402 21.90 1.02 23.39
C VAL A 402 23.12 0.19 23.01
N LEU A 403 24.33 0.63 23.39
CA LEU A 403 25.55 -0.14 23.14
C LEU A 403 25.69 -1.38 24.04
N ASN A 404 24.92 -1.44 25.13
CA ASN A 404 24.96 -2.52 26.11
C ASN A 404 23.68 -3.37 26.13
N HIS A 405 22.75 -3.12 25.22
CA HIS A 405 21.55 -3.93 25.04
C HIS A 405 21.88 -5.14 24.15
N PRO A 406 21.76 -6.39 24.62
CA PRO A 406 21.93 -7.56 23.76
C PRO A 406 20.73 -7.76 22.83
N ASP A 407 20.89 -8.44 21.71
CA ASP A 407 19.80 -8.96 20.87
C ASP A 407 19.30 -10.34 21.36
N ALA A 408 18.34 -10.96 20.65
CA ALA A 408 17.80 -12.28 20.99
C ALA A 408 18.88 -13.39 21.01
N GLU A 409 19.93 -13.22 20.22
CA GLU A 409 21.05 -14.15 20.13
C GLU A 409 22.09 -13.90 21.24
N GLY A 410 21.89 -12.87 22.07
CA GLY A 410 22.78 -12.50 23.16
C GLY A 410 23.96 -11.64 22.73
N TYR A 411 23.96 -11.10 21.50
CA TYR A 411 25.02 -10.21 21.04
C TYR A 411 24.69 -8.75 21.36
N THR A 412 25.57 -8.05 22.05
CA THR A 412 25.60 -6.58 22.05
C THR A 412 26.04 -6.04 20.68
N PRO A 413 25.81 -4.76 20.35
CA PRO A 413 26.31 -4.16 19.11
C PRO A 413 27.81 -4.34 18.89
N LEU A 414 28.63 -4.22 19.95
CA LEU A 414 30.07 -4.48 19.85
C LEU A 414 30.37 -5.94 19.53
N SER A 415 29.71 -6.89 20.21
CA SER A 415 29.92 -8.32 19.93
C SER A 415 29.41 -8.72 18.54
N ARG A 416 28.32 -8.12 18.05
CA ARG A 416 27.81 -8.27 16.67
C ARG A 416 28.83 -7.74 15.65
N LEU A 417 29.45 -6.59 15.92
CA LEU A 417 30.53 -6.04 15.10
C LEU A 417 31.79 -6.94 15.11
N CYS A 418 32.14 -7.51 16.28
CA CYS A 418 33.24 -8.46 16.38
C CYS A 418 32.93 -9.76 15.61
N LYS A 419 31.69 -10.24 15.67
CA LYS A 419 31.21 -11.39 14.87
C LYS A 419 31.27 -11.08 13.37
N ALA A 420 30.78 -9.91 12.95
CA ALA A 420 30.86 -9.47 11.55
C ALA A 420 32.31 -9.42 11.04
N ALA A 421 33.23 -8.90 11.86
CA ALA A 421 34.65 -8.88 11.57
C ALA A 421 35.31 -10.27 11.61
N HIS A 422 34.71 -11.22 12.33
CA HIS A 422 35.18 -12.60 12.45
C HIS A 422 34.64 -13.53 11.34
N ASP A 423 33.41 -13.36 10.89
CA ASP A 423 32.82 -14.31 9.94
C ASP A 423 33.34 -14.07 8.51
N ARG A 424 33.85 -12.88 8.20
CA ARG A 424 34.40 -12.53 6.88
C ARG A 424 35.87 -12.91 6.74
N GLU A 425 36.24 -13.66 5.70
CA GLU A 425 37.62 -14.14 5.46
C GLU A 425 38.69 -13.04 5.33
N GLU A 426 38.28 -11.82 4.98
CA GLU A 426 39.15 -10.66 4.82
C GLU A 426 39.59 -10.06 6.18
N GLN A 427 40.73 -9.32 6.18
CA GLN A 427 41.10 -8.55 7.36
C GLN A 427 40.07 -7.44 7.62
N PRO A 428 39.72 -7.16 8.89
CA PRO A 428 38.79 -6.08 9.20
C PRO A 428 39.33 -4.75 8.68
N SER A 429 38.48 -3.98 8.03
CA SER A 429 38.88 -2.67 7.51
C SER A 429 39.23 -1.70 8.65
N ALA A 430 40.06 -0.70 8.38
CA ALA A 430 40.35 0.38 9.33
C ALA A 430 39.06 1.06 9.85
N GLY A 431 38.01 1.11 9.03
CA GLY A 431 36.72 1.67 9.45
C GLY A 431 36.00 0.84 10.50
N VAL A 432 36.08 -0.49 10.43
CA VAL A 432 35.54 -1.39 11.46
C VAL A 432 36.30 -1.21 12.78
N PHE A 433 37.64 -1.13 12.72
CA PHE A 433 38.46 -0.85 13.90
C PHE A 433 38.12 0.50 14.54
N ASN A 434 37.97 1.56 13.73
CA ASN A 434 37.58 2.87 14.23
C ASN A 434 36.22 2.83 14.92
N LEU A 435 35.28 2.04 14.41
CA LEU A 435 33.96 1.88 15.02
C LEU A 435 34.04 1.12 16.35
N ILE A 436 34.86 0.08 16.45
CA ILE A 436 35.14 -0.63 17.71
C ILE A 436 35.71 0.33 18.76
N HIS A 437 36.74 1.10 18.39
CA HIS A 437 37.33 2.09 19.29
C HIS A 437 36.32 3.15 19.73
N ARG A 438 35.47 3.60 18.81
CA ARG A 438 34.37 4.52 19.13
C ARG A 438 33.42 3.89 20.16
N PHE A 439 32.91 2.67 19.93
CA PHE A 439 32.01 2.00 20.87
C PHE A 439 32.62 1.84 22.27
N MET A 440 33.91 1.52 22.37
CA MET A 440 34.61 1.47 23.65
C MET A 440 34.65 2.84 24.36
N ARG A 441 34.87 3.93 23.61
CA ARG A 441 34.90 5.29 24.14
C ARG A 441 33.51 5.78 24.59
N GLU A 442 32.47 5.42 23.84
CA GLU A 442 31.08 5.85 24.10
C GLU A 442 30.37 5.00 25.18
N GLY A 443 31.13 4.18 25.94
CA GLY A 443 30.61 3.51 27.14
C GLY A 443 30.07 2.09 26.91
N THR A 444 30.59 1.36 25.93
CA THR A 444 30.33 -0.08 25.84
C THR A 444 31.02 -0.84 26.98
N VAL A 445 30.27 -1.72 27.65
CA VAL A 445 30.76 -2.67 28.64
C VAL A 445 31.26 -3.91 27.90
N ILE A 446 32.58 -4.04 27.78
CA ILE A 446 33.22 -5.12 27.01
C ILE A 446 32.95 -6.51 27.63
N ASN A 447 32.82 -6.58 28.96
CA ASN A 447 32.54 -7.79 29.73
C ASN A 447 31.13 -7.75 30.32
N LEU A 448 30.12 -7.75 29.47
CA LEU A 448 28.73 -7.76 29.92
C LEU A 448 28.33 -9.19 30.32
N ASP A 449 28.58 -9.58 31.57
CA ASP A 449 28.31 -10.94 32.06
C ASP A 449 26.81 -11.23 32.20
N THR A 450 26.06 -10.30 32.79
CA THR A 450 24.59 -10.36 32.91
C THR A 450 24.04 -8.95 32.75
N ASN A 451 23.12 -8.72 31.82
CA ASN A 451 22.38 -7.45 31.79
C ASN A 451 21.11 -7.63 32.65
N ARG A 452 21.14 -7.11 33.87
CA ARG A 452 20.02 -7.19 34.83
C ARG A 452 18.72 -6.54 34.32
N LEU A 453 18.80 -5.70 33.30
CA LEU A 453 17.66 -5.00 32.72
C LEU A 453 17.07 -5.74 31.50
N PHE A 454 17.86 -6.55 30.80
CA PHE A 454 17.50 -7.09 29.48
C PHE A 454 18.14 -8.46 29.29
N THR A 455 17.40 -9.55 29.36
CA THR A 455 17.88 -10.80 28.72
C THR A 455 16.85 -11.94 28.70
N PRO A 456 16.71 -12.66 27.57
CA PRO A 456 16.08 -13.98 27.48
C PRO A 456 17.06 -15.11 27.88
N ARG A 457 18.35 -14.77 27.96
CA ARG A 457 19.48 -15.65 28.27
C ARG A 457 20.04 -15.35 29.66
N VAL A 458 20.78 -16.29 30.24
CA VAL A 458 21.50 -16.05 31.50
C VAL A 458 22.71 -15.12 31.30
N TYR A 459 23.20 -14.92 30.06
CA TYR A 459 24.41 -14.11 29.79
C TYR A 459 24.45 -13.53 28.35
N ALA A 460 25.26 -12.48 28.12
CA ALA A 460 25.54 -11.90 26.79
C ALA A 460 26.90 -12.40 26.24
N HIS A 461 27.00 -12.61 24.93
CA HIS A 461 28.21 -13.12 24.29
C HIS A 461 29.38 -12.16 24.46
N SER A 462 30.51 -12.66 24.95
CA SER A 462 31.70 -11.82 25.11
C SER A 462 32.37 -11.58 23.75
N SER A 463 32.73 -10.32 23.49
CA SER A 463 33.52 -9.96 22.31
C SER A 463 34.86 -10.72 22.29
N ALA A 464 35.42 -11.00 23.47
CA ALA A 464 36.67 -11.74 23.64
C ALA A 464 36.57 -13.21 23.19
N TYR A 465 35.45 -13.88 23.46
CA TYR A 465 35.21 -15.24 23.00
C TYR A 465 35.14 -15.32 21.47
N LEU A 466 34.43 -14.38 20.84
CA LEU A 466 34.25 -14.35 19.38
C LEU A 466 35.58 -14.15 18.65
N VAL A 467 36.44 -13.27 19.15
CA VAL A 467 37.75 -13.00 18.52
C VAL A 467 38.79 -14.10 18.80
N LYS A 468 38.61 -14.91 19.85
CA LYS A 468 39.53 -15.99 20.25
C LYS A 468 39.35 -17.29 19.44
N ARG A 469 38.21 -17.49 18.77
CA ARG A 469 37.79 -18.75 18.13
C ARG A 469 38.57 -19.17 16.85
N ASN A 470 39.88 -18.89 16.76
CA ASN A 470 40.87 -19.33 15.74
C ASN A 470 41.06 -18.44 14.47
N ASN A 471 41.90 -17.39 14.54
CA ASN A 471 42.66 -16.98 13.34
C ASN A 471 43.88 -16.06 13.62
N ILE A 472 45.09 -16.48 13.22
CA ILE A 472 46.33 -15.67 13.26
C ILE A 472 46.18 -14.36 12.46
N ARG A 473 45.35 -14.38 11.40
CA ARG A 473 45.09 -13.21 10.53
C ARG A 473 44.37 -12.05 11.23
N ARG A 474 43.84 -12.24 12.44
CA ARG A 474 43.05 -11.24 13.17
C ARG A 474 43.62 -10.86 14.53
N LYS A 475 44.94 -11.03 14.70
CA LYS A 475 45.69 -10.70 15.93
C LYS A 475 45.43 -9.27 16.44
N HIS A 476 45.29 -8.29 15.54
CA HIS A 476 45.01 -6.89 15.90
C HIS A 476 43.62 -6.70 16.51
N LEU A 477 42.58 -7.34 15.95
CA LEU A 477 41.23 -7.30 16.51
C LEU A 477 41.18 -7.93 17.90
N ALA A 478 41.79 -9.11 18.05
CA ALA A 478 41.93 -9.74 19.36
C ALA A 478 42.66 -8.82 20.34
N LEU A 479 43.81 -8.25 19.95
CA LEU A 479 44.58 -7.33 20.79
C LEU A 479 43.74 -6.13 21.22
N THR A 480 42.99 -5.49 20.32
CA THR A 480 42.12 -4.36 20.67
C THR A 480 41.09 -4.73 21.73
N ILE A 481 40.41 -5.88 21.58
CA ILE A 481 39.42 -6.34 22.55
C ILE A 481 40.05 -6.70 23.90
N PHE A 482 41.17 -7.42 23.91
CA PHE A 482 41.85 -7.81 25.14
C PHE A 482 42.50 -6.61 25.86
N CYS A 483 43.10 -5.66 25.13
CA CYS A 483 43.63 -4.41 25.69
C CYS A 483 42.53 -3.52 26.26
N GLY A 484 41.32 -3.58 25.70
CA GLY A 484 40.12 -2.97 26.30
C GLY A 484 39.64 -3.68 27.58
N GLY A 485 40.29 -4.76 28.00
CA GLY A 485 39.94 -5.52 29.20
C GLY A 485 39.00 -6.71 28.93
N GLY A 486 38.76 -7.08 27.67
CA GLY A 486 37.86 -8.17 27.29
C GLY A 486 38.27 -9.53 27.83
N ARG A 487 37.32 -10.31 28.33
CA ARG A 487 37.48 -11.65 28.88
C ARG A 487 36.34 -12.55 28.43
N SER A 488 36.61 -13.84 28.24
CA SER A 488 35.57 -14.81 27.91
C SER A 488 34.74 -15.14 29.14
N HIS A 489 33.42 -15.21 28.97
CA HIS A 489 32.52 -15.60 30.05
C HIS A 489 32.71 -17.09 30.39
N HIS A 490 32.49 -17.48 31.65
CA HIS A 490 32.71 -18.86 32.10
C HIS A 490 31.89 -19.90 31.30
N ALA A 491 30.65 -19.57 30.93
CA ALA A 491 29.78 -20.42 30.10
C ALA A 491 30.36 -20.65 28.70
N GLU A 492 31.06 -19.66 28.14
CA GLU A 492 31.67 -19.75 26.80
C GLU A 492 32.97 -20.56 26.83
N VAL A 493 33.72 -20.46 27.93
CA VAL A 493 34.93 -21.25 28.17
C VAL A 493 34.61 -22.73 28.39
N THR A 494 33.54 -23.02 29.11
CA THR A 494 33.11 -24.40 29.45
C THR A 494 32.26 -25.06 28.37
N GLY A 495 31.82 -24.31 27.35
CA GLY A 495 30.90 -24.81 26.32
C GLY A 495 29.47 -25.04 26.80
N ASN A 496 29.16 -24.69 28.06
CA ASN A 496 27.86 -24.87 28.69
C ASN A 496 26.99 -23.62 28.50
N TYR A 497 26.60 -23.34 27.27
CA TYR A 497 25.61 -22.30 26.98
C TYR A 497 24.37 -22.91 26.32
N PRO A 498 23.15 -22.53 26.78
CA PRO A 498 21.92 -23.12 26.24
C PRO A 498 21.76 -22.77 24.74
N ASN A 499 21.56 -23.80 23.92
CA ASN A 499 21.14 -23.62 22.52
C ASN A 499 19.77 -22.95 22.49
N LEU A 500 19.58 -21.99 21.58
CA LEU A 500 18.28 -21.39 21.36
C LEU A 500 17.31 -22.47 20.86
N PRO A 501 16.10 -22.61 21.45
CA PRO A 501 15.04 -23.28 20.72
C PRO A 501 14.82 -22.49 19.42
N PRO A 502 14.74 -23.16 18.26
CA PRO A 502 14.32 -22.51 17.04
C PRO A 502 12.87 -22.07 17.26
N THR A 503 12.65 -20.81 17.58
CA THR A 503 11.29 -20.30 17.60
C THR A 503 10.82 -20.19 16.16
N ASP A 504 9.89 -21.07 15.80
CA ASP A 504 9.05 -20.89 14.62
C ASP A 504 8.14 -19.68 14.89
N LEU A 505 8.45 -18.55 14.26
CA LEU A 505 7.88 -17.24 14.57
C LEU A 505 6.89 -16.77 13.50
N SER A 506 6.45 -17.68 12.64
CA SER A 506 5.62 -17.39 11.47
C SER A 506 4.19 -16.93 11.81
N ASN A 507 3.75 -17.02 13.09
CA ASN A 507 2.36 -16.80 13.51
C ASN A 507 2.14 -15.73 14.60
N ILE A 508 3.05 -14.77 14.79
CA ILE A 508 2.93 -13.77 15.90
C ILE A 508 2.00 -12.60 15.54
N VAL A 509 1.17 -12.20 16.51
CA VAL A 509 0.25 -11.05 16.47
C VAL A 509 1.04 -9.73 16.35
N HIS A 510 0.55 -8.78 15.55
CA HIS A 510 1.09 -7.41 15.48
C HIS A 510 1.14 -6.78 16.88
N THR A 511 2.32 -6.68 17.47
CA THR A 511 2.51 -5.99 18.74
C THR A 511 3.27 -4.70 18.52
N HIS A 512 2.62 -3.57 18.83
CA HIS A 512 3.23 -2.23 18.80
C HIS A 512 4.45 -2.10 19.73
N VAL A 513 4.39 -2.81 20.85
CA VAL A 513 5.40 -2.84 21.90
C VAL A 513 5.52 -4.28 22.39
N LEU A 514 6.72 -4.67 22.80
CA LEU A 514 6.93 -5.93 23.48
C LEU A 514 6.15 -5.94 24.81
N ARG A 515 5.67 -7.11 25.23
CA ARG A 515 4.91 -7.23 26.49
C ARG A 515 5.79 -6.80 27.67
N PRO A 516 5.25 -6.21 28.75
CA PRO A 516 6.05 -5.73 29.89
C PRO A 516 6.97 -6.80 30.52
N ASN A 517 6.57 -8.07 30.47
CA ASN A 517 7.33 -9.20 30.99
C ASN A 517 8.24 -9.87 29.95
N HIS A 518 8.30 -9.36 28.73
CA HIS A 518 9.18 -9.91 27.70
C HIS A 518 10.64 -9.50 27.99
N PRO A 519 11.60 -10.43 27.88
CA PRO A 519 12.99 -10.20 28.28
C PRO A 519 13.74 -9.11 27.50
N MET A 520 13.25 -8.76 26.31
CA MET A 520 13.79 -7.70 25.45
C MET A 520 13.05 -6.37 25.58
N THR A 521 12.10 -6.26 26.51
CA THR A 521 11.31 -5.05 26.68
C THR A 521 12.16 -3.98 27.37
N LEU A 522 12.25 -2.82 26.72
CA LEU A 522 12.85 -1.63 27.31
C LEU A 522 11.98 -1.11 28.47
N PRO A 523 12.55 -0.57 29.57
CA PRO A 523 11.78 0.04 30.63
C PRO A 523 11.01 1.26 30.09
N ALA A 524 9.86 1.56 30.69
CA ALA A 524 9.13 2.78 30.37
C ALA A 524 10.02 4.02 30.62
N PRO A 525 9.97 5.06 29.76
CA PRO A 525 9.11 5.22 28.59
C PRO A 525 9.65 4.58 27.29
N PHE A 526 10.83 3.96 27.32
CA PHE A 526 11.54 3.44 26.15
C PHE A 526 10.95 2.14 25.58
N SER A 527 9.93 1.56 26.22
CA SER A 527 9.15 0.46 25.67
C SER A 527 8.34 0.83 24.43
N SER A 528 8.14 2.13 24.19
CA SER A 528 7.34 2.66 23.08
C SER A 528 8.22 3.09 21.90
N PRO A 529 7.77 2.90 20.64
CA PRO A 529 8.47 3.42 19.47
C PRO A 529 8.44 4.95 19.37
N LEU A 530 7.47 5.60 20.02
CA LEU A 530 7.38 7.05 20.18
C LEU A 530 7.43 7.41 21.66
N LEU A 531 8.32 8.32 22.02
CA LEU A 531 8.53 8.77 23.39
C LEU A 531 7.52 9.87 23.76
N PRO A 532 7.11 9.94 25.04
CA PRO A 532 6.22 11.00 25.50
C PRO A 532 6.90 12.38 25.37
N PRO A 533 6.12 13.45 25.19
CA PRO A 533 6.64 14.82 25.29
C PRO A 533 7.26 15.04 26.68
N ASP A 534 8.32 15.83 26.77
CA ASP A 534 8.82 16.30 28.07
C ASP A 534 7.86 17.32 28.65
N GLN A 535 7.97 17.62 29.94
CA GLN A 535 7.07 18.54 30.64
C GLN A 535 6.97 19.90 29.91
N ALA A 536 8.09 20.41 29.38
CA ALA A 536 8.15 21.68 28.66
C ALA A 536 7.41 21.65 27.30
N HIS A 537 7.51 20.55 26.57
CA HIS A 537 6.78 20.35 25.31
C HIS A 537 5.31 19.97 25.56
N ALA A 538 5.00 19.28 26.64
CA ALA A 538 3.63 19.04 27.08
C ALA A 538 2.95 20.38 27.45
N ASP A 539 3.67 21.29 28.12
CA ASP A 539 3.20 22.64 28.40
C ASP A 539 3.08 23.48 27.12
N HIS A 540 3.99 23.33 26.15
CA HIS A 540 3.91 23.98 24.84
C HIS A 540 2.75 23.47 23.97
N GLU A 541 2.52 22.15 23.91
CA GLU A 541 1.38 21.55 23.20
C GLU A 541 0.05 21.91 23.87
N LYS A 542 0.03 21.95 25.21
CA LYS A 542 -1.11 22.45 25.96
C LYS A 542 -1.37 23.92 25.63
N ALA A 543 -0.33 24.75 25.50
CA ALA A 543 -0.47 26.14 25.07
C ALA A 543 -0.99 26.26 23.62
N ILE A 544 -0.48 25.46 22.68
CA ILE A 544 -0.95 25.42 21.29
C ILE A 544 -2.42 24.96 21.22
N TRP A 545 -2.78 23.92 21.98
CA TRP A 545 -4.14 23.41 22.04
C TRP A 545 -5.10 24.44 22.65
N ILE A 546 -4.69 25.14 23.72
CA ILE A 546 -5.45 26.25 24.30
C ILE A 546 -5.62 27.38 23.28
N MET A 547 -4.59 27.71 22.50
CA MET A 547 -4.65 28.73 21.44
C MET A 547 -5.58 28.33 20.28
N ASP A 548 -5.54 27.08 19.81
CA ASP A 548 -6.46 26.56 18.78
C ASP A 548 -7.90 26.52 19.29
N LEU A 549 -8.12 26.12 20.55
CA LEU A 549 -9.42 26.18 21.21
C LEU A 549 -9.94 27.62 21.31
N HIS A 550 -9.09 28.58 21.71
CA HIS A 550 -9.44 30.01 21.74
C HIS A 550 -9.75 30.56 20.36
N THR A 551 -8.98 30.17 19.34
CA THR A 551 -9.19 30.61 17.96
C THR A 551 -10.51 30.05 17.41
N ARG A 552 -10.82 28.78 17.67
CA ARG A 552 -12.11 28.18 17.30
C ARG A 552 -13.29 28.81 18.04
N ALA A 553 -13.12 29.11 19.34
CA ALA A 553 -14.14 29.80 20.12
C ALA A 553 -14.37 31.23 19.60
N HIS A 554 -13.31 31.99 19.31
CA HIS A 554 -13.41 33.30 18.68
C HIS A 554 -14.07 33.23 17.30
N MET A 555 -13.70 32.27 16.45
CA MET A 555 -14.32 32.11 15.13
C MET A 555 -15.79 31.70 15.23
N ALA A 556 -16.18 30.89 16.21
CA ALA A 556 -17.57 30.53 16.46
C ALA A 556 -18.40 31.73 16.96
N ILE A 557 -17.79 32.65 17.71
CA ILE A 557 -18.43 33.90 18.15
C ILE A 557 -18.51 34.90 17.00
N ILE A 558 -17.45 35.06 16.22
CA ILE A 558 -17.33 36.10 15.17
C ILE A 558 -18.09 35.71 13.89
N ALA A 559 -18.13 34.42 13.51
CA ALA A 559 -18.75 33.97 12.27
C ALA A 559 -20.23 34.39 12.12
N PRO A 560 -21.11 34.31 13.15
CA PRO A 560 -22.47 34.85 13.08
C PRO A 560 -22.52 36.35 12.79
N TYR A 561 -21.62 37.15 13.38
CA TYR A 561 -21.56 38.59 13.14
C TYR A 561 -21.03 38.93 11.75
N MET A 562 -20.06 38.17 11.23
CA MET A 562 -19.57 38.35 9.86
C MET A 562 -20.66 38.01 8.82
N VAL A 563 -21.43 36.95 9.05
CA VAL A 563 -22.57 36.58 8.20
C VAL A 563 -23.67 37.64 8.28
N ALA A 564 -23.97 38.16 9.47
CA ALA A 564 -24.94 39.24 9.64
C ALA A 564 -24.48 40.56 8.98
N ALA A 565 -23.18 40.89 9.06
CA ALA A 565 -22.59 42.05 8.41
C ALA A 565 -22.61 41.95 6.87
N GLN A 566 -22.33 40.77 6.32
CA GLN A 566 -22.44 40.51 4.88
C GLN A 566 -23.90 40.57 4.39
N ALA A 567 -24.84 40.01 5.16
CA ALA A 567 -26.26 40.10 4.85
C ALA A 567 -26.77 41.55 4.87
N SER A 568 -26.37 42.33 5.88
CA SER A 568 -26.76 43.75 5.98
C SER A 568 -26.12 44.59 4.87
N ALA A 569 -24.84 44.40 4.53
CA ALA A 569 -24.19 45.07 3.41
C ALA A 569 -24.84 44.73 2.04
N SER A 570 -25.32 43.50 1.86
CA SER A 570 -26.05 43.10 0.65
C SER A 570 -27.45 43.71 0.56
N SER A 571 -28.08 44.02 1.71
CA SER A 571 -29.40 44.66 1.76
C SER A 571 -29.35 46.17 1.52
N THR A 572 -28.30 46.86 1.97
CA THR A 572 -28.10 48.30 1.68
C THR A 572 -27.76 48.54 0.21
N GLY A 573 -26.95 47.67 -0.41
CA GLY A 573 -26.63 47.77 -1.84
C GLY A 573 -27.83 47.54 -2.77
N GLN A 574 -28.87 46.83 -2.33
CA GLN A 574 -30.12 46.68 -3.11
C GLN A 574 -31.07 47.87 -2.96
N ASN A 575 -31.06 48.56 -1.81
CA ASN A 575 -31.89 49.74 -1.61
C ASN A 575 -31.31 51.00 -2.28
N GLU A 576 -29.99 51.14 -2.39
CA GLU A 576 -29.36 52.22 -3.17
C GLU A 576 -29.43 52.01 -4.69
N ALA A 577 -29.71 50.78 -5.15
CA ALA A 577 -29.97 50.50 -6.57
C ALA A 577 -31.45 50.65 -6.97
N GLN A 578 -32.34 50.89 -6.00
CA GLN A 578 -33.79 51.10 -6.21
C GLN A 578 -34.27 52.52 -5.88
N ALA A 579 -33.40 53.40 -5.38
CA ALA A 579 -33.61 54.84 -5.29
C ALA A 579 -32.84 55.53 -6.42
#